data_AF-N1PBA5-F1
#
_entry.id   AF-N1PBA5-F1
#
_cell.length_a   1.000
_cell.length_b   1.000
_cell.length_c   1.000
_cell.angle_alpha   90.00
_cell.angle_beta   90.00
_cell.angle_gamma   90.00
#
_symmetry.space_group_name_H-M   'P 1'
#
loop_
_entity.id
_entity.type
_entity.pdbx_description
1 polymer ?
#
loop_
_entity_poly.entity_id
_entity_poly.type
_entity_poly.pdbx_seq_one_letter_code
_entity_poly.pdbx_strand_id
1 'polypeptide(L)'
;MAPRPTPREVTPFIYWLRNFLFYRTEAKNYLRFAQNITPRTQPLPNLPFGVSHKLSANYYHTRDGRRDVQPPEIVGSKSLTAGQAIAGGAESAKVETPSKTTGRVIPGNGYNWQTGVNDY
;
A
#
# COMPACT_ATOMS: atom_id res chain seq x y z
N MET A 1 -23.78 24.65 26.15
CA MET A 1 -22.44 24.03 26.23
C MET A 1 -21.48 25.07 26.79
N ALA A 2 -20.74 24.79 27.87
CA ALA A 2 -19.72 25.70 28.36
C ALA A 2 -18.60 25.88 27.31
N PRO A 3 -17.99 27.08 27.17
CA PRO A 3 -16.88 27.28 26.26
C PRO A 3 -15.71 26.37 26.64
N ARG A 4 -15.01 25.83 25.64
CA ARG A 4 -13.84 24.98 25.89
C ARG A 4 -12.77 25.82 26.59
N PRO A 5 -12.21 25.37 27.73
CA PRO A 5 -11.19 26.13 28.46
C PRO A 5 -9.97 26.28 27.56
N THR A 6 -9.40 27.48 27.41
CA THR A 6 -8.22 27.72 26.56
C THR A 6 -6.99 26.92 27.03
N PRO A 7 -6.07 26.53 26.12
CA PRO A 7 -4.85 25.84 26.52
C PRO A 7 -4.03 26.71 27.48
N ARG A 8 -3.35 26.08 28.45
CA ARG A 8 -2.43 26.82 29.31
C ARG A 8 -1.26 27.31 28.44
N GLU A 9 -1.20 28.61 28.22
CA GLU A 9 -0.08 29.28 27.59
C GLU A 9 0.85 29.93 28.64
N VAL A 10 2.04 30.32 28.19
CA VAL A 10 3.00 31.07 29.00
C VAL A 10 2.53 32.52 29.21
N THR A 11 3.15 33.24 30.14
CA THR A 11 2.84 34.66 30.36
C THR A 11 3.06 35.47 29.07
N PRO A 12 2.32 36.57 28.84
CA PRO A 12 2.42 37.34 27.58
C PRO A 12 3.84 37.81 27.23
N PHE A 13 4.64 38.15 28.24
CA PHE A 13 6.05 38.52 28.06
C PHE A 13 6.90 37.37 27.54
N ILE A 14 6.77 36.17 28.14
CA ILE A 14 7.51 34.98 27.70
C ILE A 14 7.02 34.51 26.33
N TYR A 15 5.72 34.64 26.05
CA TYR A 15 5.14 34.35 24.73
C TYR A 15 5.78 35.22 23.64
N TRP A 16 5.86 36.53 23.89
CA TRP A 16 6.50 37.48 22.98
C TRP A 16 7.99 37.18 22.79
N LEU A 17 8.74 36.98 23.89
CA LEU A 17 10.18 36.68 23.84
C LEU A 17 10.46 35.40 23.04
N ARG A 18 9.66 34.35 23.25
CA ARG A 18 9.77 33.08 22.51
C ARG A 18 9.54 33.31 21.00
N ASN A 19 8.46 33.98 20.64
CA ASN A 19 8.11 34.21 19.24
C ASN A 19 9.16 35.08 18.53
N PHE A 20 9.72 36.05 19.26
CA PHE A 20 10.81 36.90 18.80
C PHE A 20 12.09 36.08 18.53
N LEU A 21 12.55 35.27 19.49
CA LEU A 21 13.77 34.46 19.35
C LEU A 21 13.68 33.38 18.26
N PHE A 22 12.49 32.80 18.05
CA PHE A 22 12.30 31.75 17.04
C PHE A 22 11.84 32.28 15.67
N TYR A 23 11.69 33.60 15.50
CA TYR A 23 11.17 34.24 14.29
C TYR A 23 9.90 33.55 13.74
N ARG A 24 9.02 33.14 14.65
CA ARG A 24 7.75 32.46 14.33
C ARG A 24 6.64 33.13 15.11
N THR A 25 5.62 33.59 14.40
CA THR A 25 4.42 34.25 14.96
C THR A 25 3.53 33.28 15.72
N GLU A 26 3.52 32.00 15.34
CA GLU A 26 2.71 30.95 15.96
C GLU A 26 3.60 29.86 16.52
N ALA A 27 3.99 30.01 17.78
CA ALA A 27 4.63 28.92 18.51
C ALA A 27 3.60 27.82 18.80
N LYS A 28 3.72 26.71 18.07
CA LYS A 28 2.94 25.49 18.33
C LYS A 28 3.32 24.93 19.70
N ASN A 29 2.32 24.74 20.54
CA ASN A 29 2.50 24.11 21.84
C ASN A 29 2.58 22.59 21.66
N TYR A 30 3.73 21.99 21.96
CA TYR A 30 3.94 20.53 21.82
C TYR A 30 3.34 19.72 22.98
N LEU A 31 2.84 20.38 24.03
CA LEU A 31 2.18 19.72 25.14
C LEU A 31 0.77 19.27 24.72
N ARG A 32 0.35 18.13 25.25
CA ARG A 32 -0.99 17.59 25.01
C ARG A 32 -1.96 18.11 26.07
N PHE A 33 -2.88 18.97 25.66
CA PHE A 33 -3.98 19.45 26.51
C PHE A 33 -5.25 18.66 26.27
N ALA A 34 -6.06 18.47 27.32
CA ALA A 34 -7.29 17.70 27.29
C ALA A 34 -8.29 18.15 26.20
N GLN A 35 -8.26 19.42 25.82
CA GLN A 35 -9.11 20.02 24.78
C GLN A 35 -8.67 19.72 23.34
N ASN A 36 -7.39 19.40 23.14
CA ASN A 36 -6.80 19.11 21.82
C ASN A 36 -6.61 17.61 21.59
N ILE A 37 -7.01 16.78 22.56
CA ILE A 37 -6.95 15.32 22.47
C ILE A 37 -8.37 14.76 22.62
N THR A 38 -8.57 13.56 22.10
CA THR A 38 -9.81 12.83 22.34
C THR A 38 -9.90 12.42 23.82
N PRO A 39 -11.12 12.28 24.37
CA PRO A 39 -11.31 11.78 25.74
C PRO A 39 -10.64 10.43 25.96
N ARG A 40 -10.26 10.13 27.21
CA ARG A 40 -9.70 8.81 27.56
C ARG A 40 -10.73 7.68 27.42
N THR A 41 -11.99 8.00 27.73
CA THR A 41 -13.12 7.08 27.59
C THR A 41 -13.76 7.26 26.23
N GLN A 42 -13.82 6.19 25.44
CA GLN A 42 -14.46 6.16 24.12
C GLN A 42 -15.81 5.43 24.24
N PRO A 43 -16.83 5.83 23.46
CA PRO A 43 -18.08 5.07 23.39
C PRO A 43 -17.84 3.68 22.81
N LEU A 44 -18.75 2.73 23.09
CA LEU A 44 -18.66 1.39 22.53
C LEU A 44 -18.74 1.46 20.98
N PRO A 45 -17.75 0.91 20.25
CA PRO A 45 -17.76 0.98 18.79
C PRO A 45 -18.71 -0.07 18.19
N ASN A 46 -19.36 0.28 17.07
CA ASN A 46 -20.04 -0.66 16.20
C ASN A 46 -19.24 -0.77 14.89
N LEU A 47 -18.43 -1.82 14.77
CA LEU A 47 -17.52 -2.00 13.64
C LEU A 47 -18.28 -2.58 12.42
N PRO A 48 -18.00 -2.12 11.20
CA PRO A 48 -18.59 -2.72 10.01
C PRO A 48 -18.10 -4.16 9.82
N PHE A 49 -18.97 -4.98 9.25
CA PHE A 49 -18.65 -6.36 8.90
C PHE A 49 -17.66 -6.42 7.72
N GLY A 50 -16.80 -7.44 7.73
CA GLY A 50 -15.92 -7.73 6.60
C GLY A 50 -16.67 -8.26 5.37
N VAL A 51 -16.01 -8.24 4.21
CA VAL A 51 -16.58 -8.61 2.90
C VAL A 51 -17.15 -10.04 2.82
N SER A 52 -16.67 -10.92 3.68
CA SER A 52 -17.07 -12.34 3.74
C SER A 52 -18.16 -12.61 4.78
N HIS A 53 -18.79 -11.60 5.39
CA HIS A 53 -19.97 -11.79 6.22
C HIS A 53 -21.25 -11.76 5.35
N LYS A 54 -21.36 -12.75 4.46
CA LYS A 54 -22.49 -12.94 3.54
C LYS A 54 -23.24 -14.21 3.91
N LEU A 55 -24.58 -14.16 3.85
CA LEU A 55 -25.47 -15.28 4.19
C LEU A 55 -25.54 -16.34 3.07
N SER A 56 -25.34 -15.94 1.81
CA SER A 56 -25.39 -16.81 0.64
C SER A 56 -24.23 -16.52 -0.31
N ALA A 57 -23.97 -17.45 -1.25
CA ALA A 57 -22.91 -17.33 -2.25
C ALA A 57 -21.51 -17.00 -1.67
N ASN A 58 -21.16 -17.64 -0.55
CA ASN A 58 -19.95 -17.35 0.23
C ASN A 58 -19.22 -18.64 0.65
N TYR A 59 -19.08 -19.56 -0.30
CA TYR A 59 -18.36 -20.80 -0.06
C TYR A 59 -16.86 -20.52 0.12
N TYR A 60 -16.22 -21.17 1.09
CA TYR A 60 -14.81 -20.94 1.38
C TYR A 60 -13.92 -21.27 0.17
N HIS A 61 -14.28 -22.29 -0.62
CA HIS A 61 -13.46 -22.75 -1.75
C HIS A 61 -13.27 -21.69 -2.85
N THR A 62 -14.20 -20.74 -3.04
CA THR A 62 -14.08 -19.72 -4.09
C THR A 62 -13.21 -18.54 -3.69
N ARG A 63 -12.80 -18.45 -2.42
CA ARG A 63 -12.02 -17.34 -1.86
C ARG A 63 -10.73 -17.79 -1.17
N ASP A 64 -10.40 -19.08 -1.26
CA ASP A 64 -9.25 -19.66 -0.61
C ASP A 64 -7.99 -19.51 -1.48
N GLY A 65 -7.43 -18.30 -1.51
CA GLY A 65 -6.19 -18.02 -2.24
C GLY A 65 -4.99 -18.86 -1.80
N ARG A 66 -5.06 -19.53 -0.64
CA ARG A 66 -4.02 -20.47 -0.20
C ARG A 66 -3.96 -21.73 -1.06
N ARG A 67 -5.08 -22.13 -1.66
CA ARG A 67 -5.19 -23.31 -2.54
C ARG A 67 -4.99 -22.97 -4.01
N ASP A 68 -5.07 -21.69 -4.37
CA ASP A 68 -4.83 -21.22 -5.74
C ASP A 68 -3.34 -21.21 -6.10
N VAL A 69 -2.45 -21.30 -5.10
CA VAL A 69 -0.99 -21.34 -5.29
C VAL A 69 -0.61 -22.59 -6.07
N GLN A 70 -0.14 -22.39 -7.31
CA GLN A 70 0.41 -23.45 -8.15
C GLN A 70 1.92 -23.62 -7.93
N PRO A 71 2.47 -24.81 -8.18
CA PRO A 71 3.91 -25.00 -8.28
C PRO A 71 4.54 -24.06 -9.33
N PRO A 72 5.82 -23.68 -9.18
CA PRO A 72 6.49 -22.80 -10.14
C PRO A 72 6.57 -23.45 -11.53
N GLU A 73 6.39 -22.64 -12.56
CA GLU A 73 6.54 -23.07 -13.95
C GLU A 73 8.03 -23.24 -14.30
N ILE A 74 8.40 -24.40 -14.84
CA ILE A 74 9.78 -24.71 -15.24
C ILE A 74 9.98 -24.31 -16.70
N VAL A 75 10.57 -23.14 -16.92
CA VAL A 75 10.83 -22.59 -18.28
C VAL A 75 12.08 -23.20 -18.94
N GLY A 76 12.98 -23.80 -18.16
CA GLY A 76 14.16 -24.50 -18.68
C GLY A 76 14.76 -25.45 -17.65
N SER A 77 14.91 -26.73 -18.01
CA SER A 77 15.60 -27.73 -17.21
C SER A 77 16.80 -28.28 -17.98
N LYS A 78 17.83 -28.78 -17.28
CA LYS A 78 19.03 -29.37 -17.92
C LYS A 78 18.72 -30.59 -18.81
N SER A 79 17.54 -31.19 -18.69
CA SER A 79 17.07 -32.29 -19.55
C SER A 79 16.30 -31.82 -20.78
N LEU A 80 15.96 -30.53 -20.87
CA LEU A 80 15.27 -29.93 -22.00
C LEU A 80 16.31 -29.15 -22.81
N THR A 81 16.88 -29.82 -23.82
CA THR A 81 17.71 -29.18 -24.83
C THR A 81 16.97 -28.01 -25.45
N ALA A 82 17.71 -26.94 -25.75
CA ALA A 82 17.20 -25.67 -26.28
C ALA A 82 16.29 -25.91 -27.50
N GLY A 83 14.98 -25.93 -27.27
CA GLY A 83 13.98 -26.19 -28.31
C GLY A 83 12.73 -26.94 -27.86
N GLN A 84 12.70 -27.56 -26.67
CA GLN A 84 11.61 -28.49 -26.31
C GLN A 84 10.89 -28.19 -24.99
N ALA A 85 10.83 -26.93 -24.56
CA ALA A 85 9.84 -26.50 -23.56
C ALA A 85 8.60 -25.97 -24.30
N ILE A 86 7.78 -26.87 -24.85
CA ILE A 86 6.40 -26.59 -25.25
C ILE A 86 5.51 -27.42 -24.33
N ALA A 87 4.72 -26.73 -23.52
CA ALA A 87 3.56 -27.21 -22.77
C ALA A 87 3.74 -28.54 -22.00
N GLY A 88 3.77 -28.43 -20.66
CA GLY A 88 3.39 -29.54 -19.81
C GLY A 88 1.92 -29.90 -20.05
N GLY A 89 1.68 -30.84 -20.97
CA GLY A 89 0.45 -31.63 -21.06
C GLY A 89 -0.77 -30.92 -21.65
N ALA A 90 -0.75 -30.55 -22.92
CA ALA A 90 -1.90 -30.62 -23.82
C ALA A 90 -1.41 -30.47 -25.28
N GLU A 91 -2.06 -31.18 -26.19
CA GLU A 91 -1.71 -31.34 -27.60
C GLU A 91 -1.19 -30.06 -28.27
N SER A 92 -0.14 -30.26 -29.08
CA SER A 92 0.54 -29.28 -29.91
C SER A 92 -0.43 -28.50 -30.82
N ALA A 93 -1.07 -27.46 -30.28
CA ALA A 93 -1.58 -26.38 -31.10
C ALA A 93 -0.37 -25.52 -31.49
N LYS A 94 -0.07 -25.50 -32.79
CA LYS A 94 0.93 -24.59 -33.39
C LYS A 94 0.49 -23.15 -33.12
N VAL A 95 0.95 -22.57 -32.02
CA VAL A 95 0.77 -21.15 -31.75
C VAL A 95 1.68 -20.41 -32.72
N GLU A 96 1.07 -19.65 -33.63
CA GLU A 96 1.78 -18.72 -34.51
C GLU A 96 2.60 -17.78 -33.62
N THR A 97 3.93 -17.91 -33.67
CA THR A 97 4.84 -17.05 -32.94
C THR A 97 4.73 -15.63 -33.50
N PRO A 98 4.26 -14.63 -32.72
CA PRO A 98 4.34 -13.25 -33.18
C PRO A 98 5.80 -12.90 -33.44
N SER A 99 6.02 -12.15 -34.53
CA SER A 99 7.32 -11.68 -35.02
C SER A 99 8.27 -11.36 -33.86
N LYS A 100 9.38 -12.08 -33.80
CA LYS A 100 10.41 -11.98 -32.76
C LYS A 100 10.89 -10.53 -32.70
N THR A 101 10.45 -9.76 -31.70
CA THR A 101 10.98 -8.41 -31.45
C THR A 101 12.49 -8.53 -31.33
N THR A 102 13.22 -7.93 -32.26
CA THR A 102 14.68 -8.05 -32.47
C THR A 102 15.48 -7.27 -31.41
N GLY A 103 15.03 -7.29 -30.15
CA GLY A 103 15.62 -6.55 -29.03
C GLY A 103 15.86 -7.43 -27.81
N ARG A 104 16.74 -6.97 -26.92
CA ARG A 104 16.96 -7.58 -25.60
C ARG A 104 15.65 -7.52 -24.80
N VAL A 105 15.15 -8.66 -24.33
CA VAL A 105 14.03 -8.71 -23.38
C VAL A 105 14.53 -8.24 -22.01
N ILE A 106 13.86 -7.24 -21.44
CA ILE A 106 14.15 -6.67 -20.11
C ILE A 106 13.00 -7.11 -19.17
N PRO A 107 13.26 -7.46 -17.89
CA PRO A 107 12.22 -7.95 -16.96
C PRO A 107 11.14 -6.92 -16.58
N GLY A 108 11.28 -5.67 -16.98
CA GLY A 108 10.33 -4.58 -16.75
C GLY A 108 10.87 -3.26 -17.30
N ASN A 109 10.04 -2.21 -17.31
CA ASN A 109 10.45 -0.87 -17.76
C ASN A 109 11.29 -0.17 -16.67
N GLY A 110 12.21 0.70 -17.09
CA GLY A 110 12.96 1.56 -16.17
C GLY A 110 12.08 2.64 -15.54
N TYR A 111 12.41 3.08 -14.32
CA TYR A 111 11.72 4.20 -13.66
C TYR A 111 12.68 5.35 -13.41
N ASN A 112 12.33 6.53 -13.91
CA ASN A 112 13.10 7.74 -13.69
C ASN A 112 12.55 8.51 -12.47
N TRP A 113 13.32 8.52 -11.38
CA TRP A 113 12.95 9.19 -10.13
C TRP A 113 13.03 10.73 -10.19
N GLN A 114 13.65 11.30 -11.22
CA GLN A 114 13.77 12.74 -11.40
C GLN A 114 12.57 13.32 -12.16
N THR A 115 12.12 12.62 -13.21
CA THR A 115 10.97 13.04 -14.02
C THR A 115 9.66 12.44 -13.54
N GLY A 116 9.70 11.36 -12.75
CA GLY A 116 8.52 10.62 -12.30
C GLY A 116 7.84 9.83 -13.42
N VAL A 117 8.54 9.58 -14.53
CA VAL A 117 8.02 8.89 -15.71
C VAL A 117 8.79 7.59 -15.95
N ASN A 118 8.11 6.57 -16.46
CA ASN A 118 8.75 5.33 -16.90
C ASN A 118 9.58 5.59 -18.17
N ASP A 119 10.80 5.06 -18.19
CA ASP A 119 11.64 5.09 -19.39
C ASP A 119 11.07 4.05 -20.37
N TYR A 120 10.50 4.53 -21.48
CA TYR A 120 10.06 3.71 -22.61
C TYR A 120 11.19 3.55 -23.63
#